data_AF-A0A4D4JE03-F1
#
_entry.id   AF-A0A4D4JE03-F1
#
_cell.length_a   1.000
_cell.length_b   1.000
_cell.length_c   1.000
_cell.angle_alpha   90.00
_cell.angle_beta   90.00
_cell.angle_gamma   90.00
#
_symmetry.space_group_name_H-M   'P 1'
#
loop_
_entity.id
_entity.type
_entity.pdbx_description
1 polymer ?
#
loop_
_entity_poly.entity_id
_entity_poly.type
_entity_poly.pdbx_seq_one_letter_code
_entity_poly.pdbx_strand_id
1 'polypeptide(L)'
;MSFTIDVYYYGHEGDPAVPAVARSFEDLDRIVGQIAAVEQANPPVLVAQERPKYGPRRKPDHQIKIDLNGWAQVGAISYVGPAPDAPEGAIGSWVTRADREIEAAPTLYLDKATRTEFPRNAVLPLDLVRQALQEFRETGERPSCVGWQEFEVW
;
A
#
# COMPACT_ATOMS: atom_id res chain seq x y z
N MET A 1 4.56 18.65 -7.92
CA MET A 1 5.23 18.41 -6.62
C MET A 1 5.05 16.94 -6.31
N SER A 2 6.02 16.29 -5.66
CA SER A 2 5.89 14.91 -5.18
C SER A 2 5.87 14.90 -3.66
N PHE A 3 5.19 13.91 -3.09
CA PHE A 3 5.05 13.69 -1.66
C PHE A 3 6.26 12.94 -1.08
N THR A 4 6.50 13.18 0.20
CA THR A 4 7.40 12.38 1.03
C THR A 4 6.58 11.24 1.62
N ILE A 5 7.04 10.00 1.47
CA ILE A 5 6.30 8.82 1.96
C ILE A 5 6.97 8.27 3.22
N ASP A 6 6.21 8.21 4.31
CA ASP A 6 6.55 7.43 5.49
C ASP A 6 6.17 5.97 5.25
N VAL A 7 7.12 5.06 5.36
CA VAL A 7 6.93 3.62 5.21
C VAL A 7 7.23 2.91 6.53
N TYR A 8 6.19 2.33 7.13
CA TYR A 8 6.28 1.53 8.34
C TYR A 8 6.27 0.05 7.95
N TYR A 9 7.35 -0.66 8.28
CA TYR A 9 7.50 -2.08 7.96
C TYR A 9 8.39 -2.76 8.99
N TYR A 10 8.34 -4.09 9.04
CA TYR A 10 9.22 -4.88 9.88
C TYR A 10 10.54 -5.11 9.11
N GLY A 11 11.54 -4.32 9.47
CA GLY A 11 12.92 -4.51 9.02
C GLY A 11 13.73 -5.40 9.97
N HIS A 12 14.83 -5.97 9.48
CA HIS A 12 15.65 -6.91 10.27
C HIS A 12 16.42 -6.25 11.44
N GLU A 13 16.54 -4.92 11.46
CA GLU A 13 17.32 -4.16 12.46
C GLU A 13 16.68 -2.81 12.92
N GLY A 14 15.43 -2.52 12.53
CA GLY A 14 14.77 -1.23 12.81
C GLY A 14 13.58 -1.33 13.75
N ASP A 15 13.28 -0.24 14.49
CA ASP A 15 12.03 -0.11 15.25
C ASP A 15 10.85 0.08 14.28
N PRO A 16 9.86 -0.83 14.21
CA PRO A 16 8.71 -0.69 13.32
C PRO A 16 7.84 0.54 13.63
N ALA A 17 8.04 1.20 14.78
CA ALA A 17 7.40 2.46 15.11
C ALA A 17 8.04 3.69 14.42
N VAL A 18 9.25 3.54 13.87
CA VAL A 18 9.97 4.61 13.15
C VAL A 18 9.87 4.34 11.64
N PRO A 19 9.29 5.27 10.85
CA PRO A 19 9.16 5.04 9.41
C PRO A 19 10.51 5.18 8.71
N ALA A 20 10.74 4.35 7.69
CA ALA A 20 11.68 4.72 6.64
C ALA A 20 11.05 5.81 5.78
N VAL A 21 11.83 6.84 5.44
CA VAL A 21 11.33 8.00 4.72
C VAL A 21 11.80 7.95 3.28
N ALA A 22 10.86 7.90 2.33
CA ALA A 22 11.14 7.98 0.90
C ALA A 22 10.92 9.40 0.38
N ARG A 23 12.00 10.06 -0.05
CA ARG A 23 11.94 11.42 -0.64
C ARG A 23 12.09 11.39 -2.15
N SER A 24 12.66 10.34 -2.71
CA SER A 24 12.83 10.13 -4.16
C SER A 24 12.18 8.82 -4.62
N PHE A 25 12.10 8.64 -5.94
CA PHE A 25 11.76 7.34 -6.54
C PHE A 25 12.76 6.26 -6.10
N GLU A 26 14.06 6.56 -6.10
CA GLU A 26 15.13 5.64 -5.70
C GLU A 26 14.99 5.20 -4.24
N ASP A 27 14.60 6.10 -3.34
CA ASP A 27 14.34 5.74 -1.95
C ASP A 27 13.17 4.77 -1.82
N LEU A 28 12.06 5.07 -2.51
CA LEU A 28 10.85 4.26 -2.47
C LEU A 28 11.10 2.88 -3.06
N ASP A 29 11.74 2.82 -4.23
CA ASP A 29 12.05 1.57 -4.92
C ASP A 29 12.98 0.67 -4.07
N ARG A 30 14.00 1.27 -3.45
CA ARG A 30 14.89 0.59 -2.50
C ARG A 30 14.13 0.04 -1.30
N ILE A 31 13.25 0.84 -0.68
CA ILE A 31 12.46 0.40 0.48
C ILE A 31 11.52 -0.75 0.10
N VAL A 32 10.82 -0.65 -1.03
CA VAL A 32 9.95 -1.73 -1.54
C VAL A 32 10.76 -3.00 -1.84
N GLY A 33 11.98 -2.86 -2.36
CA GLY A 33 12.91 -3.99 -2.52
C GLY A 33 13.28 -4.65 -1.19
N GLN A 34 13.54 -3.87 -0.14
CA GLN A 34 13.83 -4.41 1.20
C GLN A 34 12.62 -5.13 1.80
N ILE A 35 11.41 -4.59 1.62
CA ILE A 35 10.16 -5.22 2.05
C ILE A 35 9.96 -6.55 1.31
N ALA A 36 10.13 -6.56 -0.01
CA ALA A 36 9.91 -7.77 -0.81
C ALA A 36 10.94 -8.89 -0.53
N ALA A 37 12.12 -8.54 -0.01
CA ALA A 37 13.18 -9.49 0.29
C ALA A 37 12.93 -10.36 1.54
N VAL A 38 12.04 -9.93 2.45
CA VAL A 38 11.78 -10.65 3.71
C VAL A 38 10.28 -10.71 4.00
N GLU A 39 9.82 -11.83 4.53
CA GLU A 39 8.42 -11.94 4.93
C GLU A 39 8.13 -10.98 6.10
N GLN A 40 7.12 -10.13 5.93
CA GLN A 40 6.70 -9.17 6.92
C GLN A 40 5.80 -9.81 7.97
N ALA A 41 6.00 -9.49 9.26
CA ALA A 41 5.14 -9.97 10.33
C ALA A 41 3.71 -9.40 10.23
N ASN A 42 3.58 -8.16 9.75
CA ASN A 42 2.31 -7.56 9.33
C ASN A 42 2.52 -6.70 8.07
N PRO A 43 1.46 -6.49 7.27
CA PRO A 43 1.51 -5.69 6.05
C PRO A 43 2.07 -4.28 6.31
N PRO A 44 3.12 -3.86 5.57
CA PRO A 44 3.64 -2.51 5.64
C PRO A 44 2.60 -1.44 5.36
N VAL A 45 2.80 -0.28 5.98
CA VAL A 45 1.92 0.88 5.88
C VAL A 45 2.68 2.04 5.26
N LEU A 46 2.05 2.70 4.27
CA LEU A 46 2.59 3.87 3.61
C LEU A 46 1.64 5.08 3.79
N VAL A 47 2.22 6.24 4.09
CA VAL A 47 1.49 7.50 4.29
C VAL A 47 2.25 8.66 3.63
N ALA A 48 1.55 9.49 2.87
CA ALA A 48 2.09 10.74 2.33
C ALA A 48 2.09 11.84 3.42
N GLN A 49 3.26 12.39 3.72
CA GLN A 49 3.46 13.32 4.85
C GLN A 49 2.71 14.65 4.69
N GLU A 50 2.68 15.16 3.46
CA GLU A 50 2.17 16.50 3.13
C GLU A 50 0.65 16.53 2.99
N ARG A 51 -0.03 15.38 3.03
CA ARG A 51 -1.48 15.31 2.96
C ARG A 51 -2.16 15.78 4.25
N PRO A 52 -3.45 16.20 4.16
CA PRO A 52 -4.23 16.62 5.32
C PRO A 52 -4.24 15.58 6.45
N LYS A 53 -4.32 16.09 7.67
CA LYS A 53 -4.41 15.28 8.89
C LYS A 53 -5.63 15.72 9.69
N TYR A 54 -6.34 14.78 10.31
CA TYR A 54 -7.57 15.07 11.06
C TYR A 54 -7.43 14.83 12.57
N GLY A 55 -8.23 15.58 13.33
CA GLY A 55 -8.35 15.47 14.78
C GLY A 55 -7.11 15.92 15.57
N PRO A 56 -7.21 15.95 16.91
CA PRO A 56 -6.14 16.42 17.79
C PRO A 56 -4.87 15.55 17.73
N ARG A 57 -5.01 14.29 17.31
CA ARG A 57 -3.88 13.35 17.13
C ARG A 57 -3.22 13.46 15.75
N ARG A 58 -3.66 14.38 14.89
CA ARG A 58 -3.15 14.58 13.53
C ARG A 58 -3.05 13.27 12.74
N LYS A 59 -4.13 12.47 12.75
CA LYS A 59 -4.17 11.20 12.00
C LYS A 59 -4.16 11.49 10.49
N PRO A 60 -3.41 10.74 9.67
CA PRO A 60 -3.47 10.84 8.22
C PRO A 60 -4.90 10.64 7.69
N ASP A 61 -5.32 11.43 6.70
CA ASP A 61 -6.61 11.26 6.01
C ASP A 61 -6.67 10.04 5.09
N HIS A 62 -5.54 9.38 4.86
CA HIS A 62 -5.38 8.25 3.95
C HIS A 62 -4.33 7.26 4.48
N GLN A 63 -4.32 6.06 3.92
CA GLN A 63 -3.35 5.02 4.21
C GLN A 63 -3.26 4.04 3.04
N ILE A 64 -2.03 3.66 2.68
CA ILE A 64 -1.78 2.47 1.87
C ILE A 64 -1.29 1.33 2.78
N LYS A 65 -1.79 0.12 2.56
CA LYS A 65 -1.19 -1.13 3.04
C LYS A 65 -0.76 -1.98 1.86
N ILE A 66 0.35 -2.67 1.99
CA ILE A 66 0.82 -3.63 0.98
C ILE A 66 1.17 -4.96 1.62
N ASP A 67 0.97 -6.05 0.89
CA ASP A 67 1.62 -7.32 1.18
C ASP A 67 2.31 -7.81 -0.10
N LEU A 68 3.57 -8.22 0.03
CA LEU A 68 4.46 -8.53 -1.08
C LEU A 68 5.01 -9.94 -0.92
N ASN A 69 5.12 -10.66 -2.03
CA ASN A 69 5.88 -11.89 -2.11
C ASN A 69 7.00 -11.73 -3.15
N GLY A 70 8.22 -11.49 -2.68
CA GLY A 70 9.38 -11.32 -3.56
C GLY A 70 9.81 -12.59 -4.29
N TRP A 71 9.49 -13.79 -3.79
CA TRP A 71 9.80 -15.03 -4.52
C TRP A 71 8.89 -15.24 -5.72
N ALA A 72 7.59 -15.00 -5.53
CA ALA A 72 6.58 -15.11 -6.60
C ALA A 72 6.47 -13.82 -7.46
N GLN A 73 7.19 -12.75 -7.11
CA GLN A 73 7.18 -11.46 -7.80
C GLN A 73 5.76 -10.86 -7.93
N VAL A 74 5.00 -10.90 -6.84
CA VAL A 74 3.63 -10.37 -6.76
C VAL A 74 3.38 -9.55 -5.50
N GLY A 75 2.34 -8.73 -5.51
CA GLY A 75 1.85 -8.01 -4.35
C GLY A 75 0.41 -7.56 -4.50
N ALA A 76 -0.18 -7.08 -3.41
CA ALA A 76 -1.51 -6.47 -3.40
C ALA A 76 -1.47 -5.17 -2.58
N ILE A 77 -2.35 -4.23 -2.94
CA ILE A 77 -2.42 -2.92 -2.29
C ILE A 77 -3.84 -2.73 -1.73
N SER A 78 -3.93 -2.25 -0.50
CA SER A 78 -5.14 -1.67 0.06
C SER A 78 -4.95 -0.17 0.21
N TYR A 79 -5.97 0.59 -0.12
CA TYR A 79 -6.04 2.03 0.08
C TYR A 79 -7.28 2.37 0.90
N VAL A 80 -7.10 3.16 1.95
CA VAL A 80 -8.17 3.80 2.71
C VAL A 80 -7.96 5.29 2.62
N GLY A 81 -9.00 6.06 2.31
CA GLY A 81 -8.89 7.51 2.20
C GLY A 81 -9.98 8.11 1.32
N PRO A 82 -9.78 9.36 0.86
CA PRO A 82 -10.73 10.02 -0.03
C PRO A 82 -11.00 9.23 -1.31
N ALA A 83 -12.27 9.17 -1.69
CA ALA A 83 -12.77 8.56 -2.92
C ALA A 83 -12.79 9.62 -4.04
N PRO A 84 -11.82 9.66 -4.96
CA PRO A 84 -11.85 10.66 -6.05
C PRO A 84 -13.03 10.45 -7.01
N ASP A 85 -13.63 9.26 -6.99
CA ASP A 85 -14.76 8.80 -7.80
C ASP A 85 -16.11 8.86 -7.08
N ALA A 86 -16.17 9.38 -5.85
CA ALA A 86 -17.41 9.53 -5.09
C ALA A 86 -17.66 10.99 -4.69
N PRO A 87 -18.82 11.31 -4.05
CA PRO A 87 -19.12 12.67 -3.62
C PRO A 87 -18.02 13.30 -2.77
N GLU A 88 -17.88 14.62 -2.83
CA GLU A 88 -16.84 15.35 -2.10
C GLU A 88 -16.88 15.02 -0.59
N GLY A 89 -15.71 14.67 -0.04
CA GLY A 89 -15.57 14.27 1.36
C GLY A 89 -15.89 12.80 1.66
N ALA A 90 -16.28 12.00 0.67
CA ALA A 90 -16.44 10.57 0.84
C ALA A 90 -15.09 9.89 1.13
N ILE A 91 -15.08 9.05 2.16
CA ILE A 91 -13.96 8.17 2.51
C ILE A 91 -14.40 6.74 2.24
N GLY A 92 -13.51 5.94 1.67
CA GLY A 92 -13.76 4.52 1.45
C GLY A 92 -12.52 3.67 1.66
N SER A 93 -12.68 2.39 1.38
CA SER A 93 -11.66 1.36 1.47
C SER A 93 -11.71 0.52 0.21
N TRP A 94 -10.56 0.34 -0.42
CA TRP A 94 -10.41 -0.43 -1.64
C TRP A 94 -9.18 -1.32 -1.55
N VAL A 95 -9.22 -2.40 -2.32
CA VAL A 95 -8.04 -3.18 -2.67
C VAL A 95 -7.84 -3.16 -4.17
N THR A 96 -6.62 -3.46 -4.61
CA THR A 96 -6.32 -3.59 -6.03
C THR A 96 -7.24 -4.61 -6.70
N ARG A 97 -7.41 -4.46 -8.01
CA ARG A 97 -8.14 -5.39 -8.88
C ARG A 97 -7.31 -5.62 -10.12
N ALA A 98 -6.87 -6.86 -10.32
CA ALA A 98 -6.20 -7.32 -11.51
C ALA A 98 -7.22 -7.58 -12.63
N ASP A 99 -6.86 -7.27 -13.87
CA ASP A 99 -7.68 -7.62 -15.04
C ASP A 99 -7.69 -9.14 -15.29
N ARG A 100 -6.63 -9.82 -14.87
CA ARG A 100 -6.48 -11.27 -14.96
C ARG A 100 -5.83 -11.79 -13.68
N GLU A 101 -6.44 -12.81 -13.08
CA GLU A 101 -5.85 -13.49 -11.93
C GLU A 101 -4.52 -14.15 -12.31
N ILE A 102 -3.54 -14.06 -11.41
CA ILE A 102 -2.27 -14.75 -11.53
C ILE A 102 -2.46 -16.17 -10.97
N GLU A 103 -2.35 -17.16 -11.86
CA GLU A 103 -2.50 -18.56 -11.49
C GLU A 103 -1.45 -18.97 -10.44
N ALA A 104 -1.90 -19.72 -9.42
CA ALA A 104 -1.07 -20.18 -8.31
C ALA A 104 -0.36 -19.06 -7.52
N ALA A 105 -0.87 -17.82 -7.55
CA ALA A 105 -0.38 -16.77 -6.66
C ALA A 105 -0.50 -17.18 -5.18
N PRO A 106 0.52 -16.91 -4.35
CA PRO A 106 0.43 -17.14 -2.91
C PRO A 106 -0.67 -16.27 -2.29
N THR A 107 -1.25 -16.74 -1.20
CA THR A 107 -2.15 -15.92 -0.38
C THR A 107 -1.39 -14.72 0.15
N LEU A 108 -1.93 -13.53 -0.11
CA LEU A 108 -1.48 -12.27 0.46
C LEU A 108 -2.50 -11.80 1.50
N TYR A 109 -2.05 -11.09 2.52
CA TYR A 109 -2.86 -10.71 3.68
C TYR A 109 -2.98 -9.19 3.80
N LEU A 110 -4.21 -8.70 3.94
CA LEU A 110 -4.49 -7.32 4.31
C LEU A 110 -4.21 -7.08 5.81
N ASP A 111 -4.37 -8.13 6.61
CA ASP A 111 -4.00 -8.17 8.02
C ASP A 111 -3.60 -9.60 8.43
N LYS A 112 -2.35 -9.78 8.86
CA LYS A 112 -1.83 -11.10 9.25
C LYS A 112 -2.27 -11.50 10.67
N ALA A 113 -2.58 -10.55 11.55
CA ALA A 113 -3.03 -10.84 12.90
C ALA A 113 -4.46 -11.41 12.91
N THR A 114 -5.35 -10.86 12.08
CA THR A 114 -6.72 -11.39 11.90
C THR A 114 -6.84 -12.42 10.79
N ARG A 115 -5.74 -12.67 10.05
CA ARG A 115 -5.71 -13.51 8.84
C ARG A 115 -6.70 -13.05 7.76
N THR A 116 -6.92 -11.73 7.67
CA THR A 116 -7.74 -11.16 6.61
C THR A 116 -6.95 -11.20 5.30
N GLU A 117 -7.39 -12.03 4.37
CA GLU A 117 -6.74 -12.23 3.07
C GLU A 117 -7.15 -11.13 2.08
N PHE A 118 -6.24 -10.79 1.17
CA PHE A 118 -6.64 -10.11 -0.05
C PHE A 118 -7.45 -11.07 -0.93
N PRO A 119 -8.49 -10.58 -1.64
CA PRO A 119 -9.12 -11.35 -2.71
C PRO A 119 -8.09 -11.83 -3.74
N ARG A 120 -8.27 -13.03 -4.31
CA ARG A 120 -7.33 -13.57 -5.31
C ARG A 120 -7.15 -12.66 -6.52
N ASN A 121 -8.22 -12.02 -6.95
CA ASN A 121 -8.21 -11.04 -8.05
C ASN A 121 -7.61 -9.68 -7.65
N ALA A 122 -7.08 -9.50 -6.44
CA ALA A 122 -6.38 -8.29 -6.03
C ALA A 122 -4.86 -8.35 -6.26
N VAL A 123 -4.32 -9.54 -6.56
CA VAL A 123 -2.89 -9.77 -6.72
C VAL A 123 -2.40 -9.22 -8.05
N LEU A 124 -1.38 -8.36 -7.99
CA LEU A 124 -0.73 -7.72 -9.14
C LEU A 124 0.73 -8.20 -9.26
N PRO A 125 1.34 -8.12 -10.46
CA PRO A 125 2.78 -8.23 -10.63
C PRO A 125 3.51 -7.17 -9.79
N LEU A 126 4.65 -7.53 -9.19
CA LEU A 126 5.39 -6.64 -8.30
C LEU A 126 5.83 -5.34 -8.99
N ASP A 127 6.16 -5.37 -10.28
CA ASP A 127 6.52 -4.16 -11.04
C ASP A 127 5.34 -3.18 -11.15
N LEU A 128 4.11 -3.69 -11.26
CA LEU A 128 2.91 -2.86 -11.30
C LEU A 128 2.60 -2.28 -9.92
N VAL A 129 2.87 -3.04 -8.85
CA VAL A 129 2.82 -2.51 -7.48
C VAL A 129 3.81 -1.36 -7.30
N ARG A 130 5.06 -1.50 -7.79
CA ARG A 130 6.05 -0.42 -7.76
C ARG A 130 5.58 0.82 -8.50
N GLN A 131 5.00 0.65 -9.69
CA GLN A 131 4.44 1.76 -10.48
C GLN A 131 3.31 2.47 -9.72
N ALA A 132 2.39 1.71 -9.11
CA ALA A 132 1.30 2.28 -8.32
C ALA A 132 1.81 3.05 -7.10
N LEU A 133 2.81 2.52 -6.38
CA LEU A 133 3.40 3.23 -5.24
C LEU A 133 4.14 4.51 -5.66
N GLN A 134 4.79 4.49 -6.84
CA GLN A 134 5.39 5.69 -7.40
C GLN A 134 4.35 6.74 -7.79
N GLU A 135 3.24 6.34 -8.41
CA GLU A 135 2.13 7.26 -8.71
C GLU A 135 1.53 7.85 -7.42
N PHE A 136 1.38 7.03 -6.38
CA PHE A 136 0.96 7.52 -5.06
C PHE A 136 1.95 8.54 -4.49
N ARG A 137 3.25 8.36 -4.67
CA ARG A 137 4.25 9.37 -4.29
C ARG A 137 4.12 10.65 -5.10
N GLU A 138 3.77 10.57 -6.38
CA GLU A 138 3.63 11.75 -7.23
C GLU A 138 2.35 12.53 -6.97
N THR A 139 1.25 11.84 -6.67
CA THR A 139 -0.09 12.42 -6.59
C THR A 139 -0.62 12.54 -5.16
N GLY A 140 -0.14 11.70 -4.25
CA GLY A 140 -0.70 11.50 -2.92
C GLY A 140 -2.07 10.82 -2.94
N GLU A 141 -2.61 10.46 -4.10
CA GLU A 141 -3.97 9.94 -4.28
C GLU A 141 -3.96 8.44 -4.58
N ARG A 142 -5.13 7.81 -4.49
CA ARG A 142 -5.31 6.40 -4.87
C ARG A 142 -4.82 6.21 -6.33
N PRO A 143 -3.77 5.40 -6.58
CA PRO A 143 -3.16 5.26 -7.90
C PRO A 143 -4.16 4.89 -9.00
N SER A 144 -4.11 5.57 -10.14
CA SER A 144 -4.98 5.34 -11.29
C SER A 144 -4.44 4.31 -12.29
N CYS A 145 -3.13 3.99 -12.23
CA CYS A 145 -2.49 2.99 -13.10
C CYS A 145 -2.92 1.54 -12.83
N VAL A 146 -3.74 1.29 -11.81
CA VAL A 146 -4.26 -0.03 -11.42
C VAL A 146 -5.76 0.02 -11.20
N GLY A 147 -6.42 -1.13 -11.39
CA GLY A 147 -7.83 -1.29 -11.04
C GLY A 147 -8.04 -1.34 -9.51
N TRP A 148 -9.23 -0.94 -9.07
CA TRP A 148 -9.66 -1.01 -7.68
C TRP A 148 -11.02 -1.70 -7.55
N GLN A 149 -11.27 -2.27 -6.38
CA GLN A 149 -12.55 -2.81 -5.95
C GLN A 149 -12.78 -2.42 -4.50
N GLU A 150 -14.03 -2.13 -4.14
CA GLU A 150 -14.39 -1.83 -2.75
C GLU A 150 -14.08 -3.03 -1.85
N PHE A 151 -13.64 -2.74 -0.62
CA PHE A 151 -13.35 -3.77 0.35
C PHE A 151 -13.77 -3.31 1.74
N GLU A 152 -14.83 -3.92 2.25
CA GLU A 152 -15.26 -3.73 3.64
C GLU A 152 -14.33 -4.52 4.56
N VAL A 153 -13.57 -3.79 5.38
CA VAL A 153 -12.81 -4.37 6.49
C VAL A 153 -13.75 -4.43 7.69
N TRP A 154 -14.23 -5.62 8.03
CA TRP A 154 -15.12 -5.89 9.17
C TRP A 154 -14.36 -5.93 10.50
#